data_AF-A0A0Q0VQN4-F1
#
_entry.id   AF-A0A0Q0VQN4-F1
#
_cell.length_a   1.000
_cell.length_b   1.000
_cell.length_c   1.000
_cell.angle_alpha   90.00
_cell.angle_beta   90.00
_cell.angle_gamma   90.00
#
_symmetry.space_group_name_H-M   'P 1'
#
loop_
_entity.id
_entity.type
_entity.pdbx_description
1 polymer ?
#
loop_
_entity_poly.entity_id
_entity_poly.type
_entity_poly.pdbx_seq_one_letter_code
_entity_poly.pdbx_strand_id
1 'polypeptide(L)'
;CKCILIITFFLFLITSVLNAQDDFEKWKQQQEEDFRAYKDANDKAFMKYLEDQWESFATFIGEKRDTTPKPEEVPVSETEELEVTDSVAVDTAELPALLIEEDEVDINNDIEIFQPEKGKQHEIEFWGLQLGIKEPENFAIDLKYPVTSKSVADFWYKISNSNYEPLLDQLLQYRKNMNLNDWGYCLLLNNTGNVLSGNKTDLTKLFIWFMLTKSGFELKVGYNKTNIYLLIPSEQPIFGESYVKISGKKYYIINFEEKEKIKLNIYTYKGSYPEVDDLINLDVIASPAIKNQMVEKDLRFDYAGKEYVINITLDQNTAAFFKDYPQTNMQVYFTAPLSSQAERSLLSQLRPIISGKSEAVAVNILLRFVQKAFPYKTDQDQFGYEKVFFQDEFLYYPYSDCEDRSIMFAYLVKKLVGLDVIGLDYPGHIATAVKFNSNVRGDTIVYNNERYLICDPTYINANIGRGMPNFRKKAPKIIKIL
;
A
#
# COMPACT_ATOMS: atom_id res chain seq x y z
N CYS A 1 -65.79 30.89 10.62
CA CYS A 1 -64.50 31.60 10.44
C CYS A 1 -63.26 30.85 10.91
N LYS A 2 -63.27 30.05 12.00
CA LYS A 2 -62.05 29.37 12.49
C LYS A 2 -61.52 28.20 11.62
N CYS A 3 -62.38 27.47 10.90
CA CYS A 3 -61.90 26.39 9.99
C CYS A 3 -61.23 26.89 8.71
N ILE A 4 -61.58 28.09 8.22
CA ILE A 4 -61.00 28.65 6.99
C ILE A 4 -59.56 29.13 7.26
N LEU A 5 -59.27 29.61 8.46
CA LEU A 5 -57.94 30.11 8.87
C LEU A 5 -56.90 28.98 9.05
N ILE A 6 -57.33 27.80 9.50
CA ILE A 6 -56.45 26.63 9.68
C ILE A 6 -56.09 26.00 8.33
N ILE A 7 -57.04 25.94 7.39
CA ILE A 7 -56.79 25.43 6.03
C ILE A 7 -55.87 26.38 5.24
N THR A 8 -56.00 27.69 5.40
CA THR A 8 -55.08 28.67 4.77
C THR A 8 -53.68 28.63 5.37
N PHE A 9 -53.54 28.40 6.68
CA PHE A 9 -52.23 28.25 7.33
C PHE A 9 -51.53 26.94 6.94
N PHE A 10 -52.28 25.84 6.77
CA PHE A 10 -51.75 24.57 6.27
C PHE A 10 -51.36 24.62 4.78
N LEU A 11 -52.12 25.35 3.95
CA LEU A 11 -51.73 25.62 2.55
C LEU A 11 -50.45 26.48 2.45
N PHE A 12 -50.28 27.44 3.36
CA PHE A 12 -49.08 28.30 3.41
C PHE A 12 -47.83 27.53 3.86
N LEU A 13 -47.97 26.57 4.78
CA LEU A 13 -46.90 25.66 5.19
C LEU A 13 -46.51 24.69 4.07
N ILE A 14 -47.48 24.09 3.37
CA ILE A 14 -47.20 23.16 2.25
C ILE A 14 -46.54 23.90 1.08
N THR A 15 -46.99 25.11 0.75
CA THR A 15 -46.35 25.92 -0.30
C THR A 15 -44.94 26.38 0.07
N SER A 16 -44.65 26.64 1.36
CA SER A 16 -43.29 26.98 1.79
C SER A 16 -42.30 25.80 1.70
N VAL A 17 -42.75 24.56 1.94
CA VAL A 17 -41.92 23.35 1.81
C VAL A 17 -41.69 23.00 0.33
N LEU A 18 -42.71 23.13 -0.52
CA LEU A 18 -42.58 22.93 -1.97
C LEU A 18 -41.66 23.97 -2.62
N ASN A 19 -41.78 25.25 -2.25
CA ASN A 19 -40.86 26.28 -2.75
C ASN A 19 -39.42 26.06 -2.27
N ALA A 20 -39.22 25.60 -1.02
CA ALA A 20 -37.88 25.26 -0.51
C ALA A 20 -37.26 24.04 -1.21
N GLN A 21 -38.07 23.06 -1.59
CA GLN A 21 -37.62 21.92 -2.40
C GLN A 21 -37.29 22.35 -3.84
N ASP A 22 -38.16 23.14 -4.47
CA ASP A 22 -37.93 23.69 -5.82
C ASP A 22 -36.68 24.59 -5.85
N ASP A 23 -36.46 25.40 -4.81
CA ASP A 23 -35.27 26.26 -4.69
C ASP A 23 -33.99 25.44 -4.44
N PHE A 24 -34.08 24.35 -3.67
CA PHE A 24 -32.96 23.41 -3.48
C PHE A 24 -32.64 22.66 -4.77
N GLU A 25 -33.63 22.18 -5.50
CA GLU A 25 -33.44 21.50 -6.79
C GLU A 25 -32.83 22.43 -7.84
N LYS A 26 -33.30 23.69 -7.92
CA LYS A 26 -32.68 24.71 -8.78
C LYS A 26 -31.27 25.05 -8.36
N TRP A 27 -31.00 25.20 -7.07
CA TRP A 27 -29.65 25.41 -6.56
C TRP A 27 -28.75 24.24 -6.93
N LYS A 28 -29.19 22.99 -6.74
CA LYS A 28 -28.45 21.78 -7.12
C LYS A 28 -28.16 21.76 -8.62
N GLN A 29 -29.16 22.03 -9.46
CA GLN A 29 -28.98 22.12 -10.93
C GLN A 29 -27.99 23.21 -11.31
N GLN A 30 -28.09 24.41 -10.72
CA GLN A 30 -27.13 25.49 -10.97
C GLN A 30 -25.71 25.10 -10.56
N GLN A 31 -25.54 24.45 -9.41
CA GLN A 31 -24.23 23.96 -8.98
C GLN A 31 -23.67 22.88 -9.92
N GLU A 32 -24.51 21.97 -10.42
CA GLU A 32 -24.12 20.98 -11.43
C GLU A 32 -23.71 21.64 -12.76
N GLU A 33 -24.44 22.66 -13.21
CA GLU A 33 -24.11 23.43 -14.41
C GLU A 33 -22.81 24.23 -14.26
N ASP A 34 -22.64 24.95 -13.14
CA ASP A 34 -21.43 25.71 -12.84
C ASP A 34 -20.21 24.79 -12.74
N PHE A 35 -20.35 23.63 -12.10
CA PHE A 35 -19.31 22.62 -12.00
C PHE A 35 -18.91 22.06 -13.37
N ARG A 36 -19.90 21.75 -14.23
CA ARG A 36 -19.64 21.29 -15.60
C ARG A 36 -18.91 22.35 -16.42
N ALA A 37 -19.36 23.60 -16.38
CA ALA A 37 -18.72 24.70 -17.10
C ALA A 37 -17.27 24.94 -16.64
N TYR A 38 -17.03 24.88 -15.33
CA TYR A 38 -15.70 24.97 -14.74
C TYR A 38 -14.78 23.84 -15.23
N LYS A 39 -15.25 22.59 -15.17
CA LYS A 39 -14.53 21.41 -15.64
C LYS A 39 -14.19 21.49 -17.12
N ASP A 40 -15.17 21.86 -17.95
CA ASP A 40 -14.99 22.02 -19.39
C ASP A 40 -13.95 23.10 -19.72
N ALA A 41 -13.93 24.20 -18.96
CA ALA A 41 -12.92 25.25 -19.09
C ALA A 41 -11.52 24.73 -18.74
N ASN A 42 -11.37 23.98 -17.64
CA ASN A 42 -10.11 23.38 -17.22
C ASN A 42 -9.61 22.33 -18.23
N ASP A 43 -10.49 21.46 -18.71
CA ASP A 43 -10.16 20.45 -19.73
C ASP A 43 -9.72 21.09 -21.03
N LYS A 44 -10.41 22.15 -21.48
CA LYS A 44 -10.03 22.89 -22.68
C LYS A 44 -8.69 23.63 -22.51
N ALA A 45 -8.46 24.24 -21.36
CA ALA A 45 -7.20 24.92 -21.05
C ALA A 45 -6.04 23.93 -21.01
N PHE A 46 -6.23 22.79 -20.35
CA PHE A 46 -5.20 21.76 -20.24
C PHE A 46 -4.94 21.06 -21.58
N MET A 47 -5.97 20.77 -22.36
CA MET A 47 -5.82 20.28 -23.74
C MET A 47 -4.94 21.21 -24.58
N LYS A 48 -5.23 22.53 -24.55
CA LYS A 48 -4.42 23.52 -25.28
C LYS A 48 -2.98 23.55 -24.76
N TYR A 49 -2.79 23.45 -23.45
CA TYR A 49 -1.47 23.35 -22.85
C TYR A 49 -0.70 22.12 -23.37
N LEU A 50 -1.37 20.97 -23.50
CA LEU A 50 -0.82 19.74 -24.06
C LEU A 50 -0.55 19.80 -25.56
N GLU A 51 -1.01 20.80 -26.31
CA GLU A 51 -0.60 20.91 -27.73
C GLU A 51 0.82 21.48 -27.85
N ASP A 52 1.18 22.42 -26.96
CA ASP A 52 2.33 23.32 -27.16
C ASP A 52 3.46 23.18 -26.13
N GLN A 53 3.19 22.71 -24.90
CA GLN A 53 4.10 22.89 -23.76
C GLN A 53 4.96 21.66 -23.43
N TRP A 54 5.57 21.05 -24.44
CA TRP A 54 6.42 19.87 -24.28
C TRP A 54 7.91 20.19 -24.36
N GLU A 55 8.67 19.66 -23.42
CA GLU A 55 10.12 19.76 -23.35
C GLU A 55 10.75 18.36 -23.27
N SER A 56 12.00 18.23 -23.69
CA SER A 56 12.75 16.97 -23.57
C SER A 56 13.37 16.85 -22.18
N PHE A 57 13.11 15.73 -21.50
CA PHE A 57 13.70 15.40 -20.21
C PHE A 57 14.54 14.13 -20.32
N ALA A 58 15.70 14.16 -19.66
CA ALA A 58 16.51 12.96 -19.47
C ALA A 58 15.86 12.06 -18.41
N THR A 59 15.85 10.76 -18.68
CA THR A 59 15.43 9.75 -17.70
C THR A 59 16.62 9.33 -16.84
N PHE A 60 16.36 9.09 -15.57
CA PHE A 60 17.29 8.54 -14.60
C PHE A 60 16.93 7.07 -14.36
N ILE A 61 17.94 6.23 -14.17
CA ILE A 61 17.74 4.84 -13.76
C ILE A 61 17.27 4.84 -12.32
N GLY A 62 16.36 3.92 -11.99
CA GLY A 62 15.85 3.76 -10.63
C GLY A 62 16.94 3.51 -9.60
N GLU A 63 16.75 4.11 -8.43
CA GLU A 63 17.63 3.94 -7.29
C GLU A 63 17.45 2.54 -6.70
N LYS A 64 18.54 1.93 -6.23
CA LYS A 64 18.47 0.71 -5.43
C LYS A 64 18.24 1.07 -3.97
N ARG A 65 17.38 0.32 -3.26
CA ARG A 65 17.15 0.49 -1.82
C ARG A 65 18.44 0.22 -1.03
N ASP A 66 19.01 -0.98 -1.21
CA ASP A 66 20.32 -1.34 -0.68
C ASP A 66 21.29 -1.68 -1.83
N THR A 67 22.54 -1.28 -1.65
CA THR A 67 23.65 -1.57 -2.57
C THR A 67 24.66 -2.55 -1.97
N THR A 68 24.56 -2.81 -0.67
CA THR A 68 25.38 -3.77 0.05
C THR A 68 24.72 -5.13 -0.05
N PRO A 69 25.41 -6.17 -0.54
CA PRO A 69 24.85 -7.52 -0.58
C PRO A 69 24.52 -8.03 0.83
N LYS A 70 23.38 -8.71 0.97
CA LYS A 70 23.03 -9.47 2.18
C LYS A 70 23.93 -10.69 2.30
N PRO A 71 24.25 -11.15 3.53
CA PRO A 71 25.03 -12.36 3.72
C PRO A 71 24.22 -13.60 3.31
N GLU A 72 24.85 -14.54 2.61
CA GLU A 72 24.24 -15.83 2.24
C GLU A 72 24.01 -16.71 3.48
N GLU A 73 24.95 -16.67 4.43
CA GLU A 73 24.84 -17.36 5.72
C GLU A 73 24.70 -16.33 6.85
N VAL A 74 23.70 -16.55 7.70
CA VAL A 74 23.47 -15.73 8.89
C VAL A 74 24.21 -16.30 10.09
N PRO A 75 24.75 -15.44 10.97
CA PRO A 75 25.47 -15.91 12.13
C PRO A 75 24.54 -16.65 13.10
N VAL A 76 25.07 -17.70 13.71
CA VAL A 76 24.42 -18.46 14.78
C VAL A 76 25.14 -18.16 16.09
N SER A 77 24.39 -17.81 17.13
CA SER A 77 24.94 -17.59 18.46
C SER A 77 25.35 -18.93 19.08
N GLU A 78 26.61 -19.03 19.50
CA GLU A 78 27.13 -20.17 20.28
C GLU A 78 26.57 -20.24 21.69
N THR A 79 25.94 -19.16 22.17
CA THR A 79 25.36 -19.17 23.50
C THR A 79 24.12 -20.08 23.46
N GLU A 80 24.21 -21.26 24.09
CA GLU A 80 23.04 -22.01 24.53
C GLU A 80 22.07 -21.04 25.21
N GLU A 81 20.75 -21.26 25.08
CA GLU A 81 19.70 -20.45 25.68
C GLU A 81 20.05 -20.13 27.13
N LEU A 82 20.74 -19.01 27.38
CA LEU A 82 20.83 -18.47 28.72
C LEU A 82 19.39 -18.15 29.03
N GLU A 83 18.82 -18.88 29.99
CA GLU A 83 17.49 -18.56 30.50
C GLU A 83 17.53 -17.06 30.79
N VAL A 84 16.73 -16.31 30.03
CA VAL A 84 16.34 -14.97 30.44
C VAL A 84 15.53 -15.23 31.70
N THR A 85 16.21 -15.32 32.84
CA THR A 85 15.58 -15.71 34.10
C THR A 85 14.73 -14.55 34.60
N ASP A 86 13.57 -14.85 35.17
CA ASP A 86 12.76 -13.89 35.96
C ASP A 86 13.47 -13.50 37.28
N SER A 87 14.81 -13.50 37.32
CA SER A 87 15.62 -13.35 38.55
C SER A 87 15.65 -11.92 39.11
N VAL A 88 14.94 -10.99 38.48
CA VAL A 88 14.53 -9.74 39.11
C VAL A 88 13.03 -9.87 39.33
N ALA A 89 12.52 -9.48 40.50
CA ALA A 89 11.09 -9.28 40.71
C ALA A 89 10.61 -8.18 39.74
N VAL A 90 10.39 -8.56 38.48
CA VAL A 90 9.84 -7.74 37.43
C VAL A 90 8.35 -8.05 37.45
N ASP A 91 7.53 -7.00 37.61
CA ASP A 91 6.10 -7.10 37.42
C ASP A 91 5.82 -7.88 36.13
N THR A 92 5.01 -8.93 36.21
CA THR A 92 4.47 -9.61 35.05
C THR A 92 3.93 -8.55 34.09
N ALA A 93 4.33 -8.61 32.82
CA ALA A 93 3.89 -7.61 31.85
C ALA A 93 2.36 -7.70 31.73
N GLU A 94 1.67 -6.61 32.04
CA GLU A 94 0.25 -6.49 31.74
C GLU A 94 0.12 -6.39 30.22
N LEU A 95 -0.22 -7.51 29.58
CA LEU A 95 -0.33 -7.55 28.13
C LEU A 95 -1.50 -6.66 27.70
N PRO A 96 -1.33 -5.83 26.65
CA PRO A 96 -2.42 -5.02 26.12
C PRO A 96 -3.62 -5.91 25.77
N ALA A 97 -4.84 -5.41 25.85
CA ALA A 97 -5.99 -6.16 25.33
C ALA A 97 -5.76 -6.48 23.85
N LEU A 98 -5.96 -7.74 23.44
CA LEU A 98 -5.97 -8.07 22.02
C LEU A 98 -7.21 -7.44 21.40
N LEU A 99 -7.02 -6.33 20.70
CA LEU A 99 -8.01 -5.81 19.76
C LEU A 99 -7.80 -6.56 18.45
N ILE A 100 -8.47 -7.71 18.33
CA ILE A 100 -8.58 -8.42 17.06
C ILE A 100 -9.75 -7.75 16.35
N GLU A 101 -9.52 -7.18 15.17
CA GLU A 101 -10.61 -6.64 14.37
C GLU A 101 -11.62 -7.77 14.08
N GLU A 102 -12.91 -7.50 14.32
CA GLU A 102 -13.98 -8.45 14.03
C GLU A 102 -13.97 -8.80 12.54
N ASP A 103 -14.52 -9.98 12.19
CA ASP A 103 -14.37 -10.58 10.87
C ASP A 103 -14.57 -9.56 9.74
N GLU A 104 -13.57 -9.44 8.85
CA GLU A 104 -13.78 -8.85 7.54
C GLU A 104 -14.98 -9.58 6.92
N VAL A 105 -16.01 -8.81 6.56
CA VAL A 105 -17.22 -9.30 5.89
C VAL A 105 -16.78 -10.29 4.83
N ASP A 106 -17.39 -11.48 4.78
CA ASP A 106 -17.08 -12.48 3.75
C ASP A 106 -17.35 -11.88 2.35
N ILE A 107 -16.31 -11.31 1.76
CA ILE A 107 -16.34 -10.54 0.50
C ILE A 107 -16.65 -11.47 -0.68
N ASN A 108 -16.76 -12.78 -0.44
CA ASN A 108 -17.14 -13.75 -1.44
C ASN A 108 -18.49 -13.43 -2.12
N ASN A 109 -19.34 -12.56 -1.56
CA ASN A 109 -20.63 -12.19 -2.20
C ASN A 109 -21.08 -10.71 -2.16
N ASP A 110 -20.43 -9.79 -1.43
CA ASP A 110 -21.06 -8.51 -1.04
C ASP A 110 -20.37 -7.22 -1.55
N ILE A 111 -19.53 -7.27 -2.59
CA ILE A 111 -19.18 -6.01 -3.29
C ILE A 111 -20.41 -5.59 -4.09
N GLU A 112 -21.12 -4.59 -3.58
CA GLU A 112 -22.25 -3.99 -4.29
C GLU A 112 -21.80 -3.57 -5.69
N ILE A 113 -22.26 -4.33 -6.69
CA ILE A 113 -21.92 -4.08 -8.08
C ILE A 113 -22.73 -2.86 -8.51
N PHE A 114 -22.06 -1.74 -8.73
CA PHE A 114 -22.68 -0.58 -9.35
C PHE A 114 -23.21 -0.96 -10.74
N GLN A 115 -24.52 -0.82 -10.94
CA GLN A 115 -25.23 -1.17 -12.17
C GLN A 115 -25.72 0.10 -12.86
N PRO A 116 -24.93 0.78 -13.71
CA PRO A 116 -25.47 1.81 -14.58
C PRO A 116 -26.47 1.17 -15.55
N GLU A 117 -27.64 1.78 -15.71
CA GLU A 117 -28.73 1.23 -16.53
C GLU A 117 -28.37 1.08 -18.03
N LYS A 118 -27.33 1.78 -18.52
CA LYS A 118 -26.94 1.86 -19.94
C LYS A 118 -25.43 1.70 -20.14
N GLY A 119 -25.01 1.20 -21.31
CA GLY A 119 -23.60 0.99 -21.65
C GLY A 119 -23.20 -0.47 -21.91
N LYS A 120 -21.97 -0.68 -22.38
CA LYS A 120 -21.41 -2.00 -22.71
C LYS A 120 -20.84 -2.65 -21.45
N GLN A 121 -21.21 -3.92 -21.21
CA GLN A 121 -20.71 -4.69 -20.07
C GLN A 121 -19.37 -5.34 -20.40
N HIS A 122 -18.46 -5.29 -19.44
CA HIS A 122 -17.21 -6.02 -19.40
C HIS A 122 -17.06 -6.70 -18.04
N GLU A 123 -16.16 -7.67 -17.97
CA GLU A 123 -15.77 -8.34 -16.72
C GLU A 123 -14.25 -8.30 -16.61
N ILE A 124 -13.76 -7.99 -15.40
CA ILE A 124 -12.34 -8.07 -15.06
C ILE A 124 -12.18 -8.99 -13.85
N GLU A 125 -11.10 -9.77 -13.83
CA GLU A 125 -10.70 -10.53 -12.65
C GLU A 125 -9.67 -9.72 -11.85
N PHE A 126 -9.92 -9.50 -10.56
CA PHE A 126 -9.07 -8.72 -9.66
C PHE A 126 -8.78 -9.55 -8.40
N TRP A 127 -7.64 -10.26 -8.40
CA TRP A 127 -7.26 -11.24 -7.35
C TRP A 127 -8.41 -12.17 -6.95
N GLY A 128 -8.98 -12.83 -7.96
CA GLY A 128 -10.08 -13.78 -7.80
C GLY A 128 -11.49 -13.18 -7.72
N LEU A 129 -11.64 -11.87 -7.46
CA LEU A 129 -12.93 -11.19 -7.58
C LEU A 129 -13.27 -10.96 -9.04
N GLN A 130 -14.51 -11.26 -9.43
CA GLN A 130 -15.04 -10.90 -10.75
C GLN A 130 -15.78 -9.59 -10.62
N LEU A 131 -15.23 -8.52 -11.20
CA LEU A 131 -15.81 -7.18 -11.16
C LEU A 131 -16.48 -6.88 -12.51
N GLY A 132 -17.75 -6.51 -12.46
CA GLY A 132 -18.50 -6.07 -13.64
C GLY A 132 -18.20 -4.61 -13.96
N ILE A 133 -17.52 -4.33 -15.06
CA ILE A 133 -17.25 -2.97 -15.52
C ILE A 133 -18.30 -2.56 -16.55
N LYS A 134 -18.92 -1.40 -16.36
CA LYS A 134 -19.89 -0.87 -17.30
C LYS A 134 -19.30 0.32 -18.03
N GLU A 135 -18.91 0.10 -19.28
CA GLU A 135 -18.44 1.15 -20.19
C GLU A 135 -19.61 2.04 -20.62
N PRO A 136 -19.60 3.35 -20.31
CA PRO A 136 -20.67 4.25 -20.67
C PRO A 136 -20.84 4.40 -22.19
N GLU A 137 -22.06 4.70 -22.65
CA GLU A 137 -22.28 5.07 -24.05
C GLU A 137 -21.47 6.31 -24.41
N ASN A 138 -20.94 6.35 -25.65
CA ASN A 138 -20.05 7.41 -26.14
C ASN A 138 -18.72 7.56 -25.35
N PHE A 139 -18.31 6.55 -24.58
CA PHE A 139 -16.96 6.49 -24.04
C PHE A 139 -15.94 6.35 -25.17
N ALA A 140 -14.86 7.16 -25.14
CA ALA A 140 -13.93 7.25 -26.26
C ALA A 140 -12.47 7.19 -25.78
N ILE A 141 -11.82 6.08 -26.11
CA ILE A 141 -10.37 5.88 -25.92
C ILE A 141 -9.71 5.55 -27.25
N ASP A 142 -9.00 6.51 -27.81
CA ASP A 142 -8.34 6.39 -29.11
C ASP A 142 -7.05 7.20 -29.16
N LEU A 143 -6.02 6.63 -29.77
CA LEU A 143 -4.69 7.23 -29.89
C LEU A 143 -4.24 7.13 -31.34
N LYS A 144 -3.97 8.29 -31.94
CA LYS A 144 -3.39 8.40 -33.28
C LYS A 144 -1.87 8.22 -33.22
N TYR A 145 -1.33 7.48 -34.18
CA TYR A 145 0.11 7.32 -34.38
C TYR A 145 0.61 8.11 -35.60
N PRO A 146 1.86 8.58 -35.61
CA PRO A 146 2.86 8.48 -34.54
C PRO A 146 2.47 9.31 -33.30
N VAL A 147 3.03 8.95 -32.14
CA VAL A 147 2.75 9.66 -30.89
C VAL A 147 3.39 11.04 -30.92
N THR A 148 2.58 12.08 -30.70
CA THR A 148 2.92 13.51 -30.73
C THR A 148 2.17 14.27 -29.64
N SER A 149 2.59 15.50 -29.33
CA SER A 149 1.84 16.39 -28.42
C SER A 149 0.36 16.49 -28.83
N LYS A 150 0.10 16.68 -30.12
CA LYS A 150 -1.26 16.75 -30.68
C LYS A 150 -2.05 15.45 -30.54
N SER A 151 -1.44 14.28 -30.66
CA SER A 151 -2.17 13.01 -30.47
C SER A 151 -2.53 12.78 -29.01
N VAL A 152 -1.66 13.19 -28.07
CA VAL A 152 -1.96 13.14 -26.62
C VAL A 152 -3.05 14.16 -26.25
N ALA A 153 -2.99 15.38 -26.79
CA ALA A 153 -4.04 16.39 -26.60
C ALA A 153 -5.39 15.95 -27.20
N ASP A 154 -5.39 15.33 -28.39
CA ASP A 154 -6.59 14.74 -29.02
C ASP A 154 -7.19 13.60 -28.19
N PHE A 155 -6.34 12.76 -27.58
CA PHE A 155 -6.81 11.75 -26.62
C PHE A 155 -7.51 12.43 -25.44
N TRP A 156 -6.86 13.40 -24.77
CA TRP A 156 -7.45 14.11 -23.63
C TRP A 156 -8.78 14.74 -24.00
N TYR A 157 -8.83 15.45 -25.13
CA TYR A 157 -10.05 16.07 -25.65
C TYR A 157 -11.19 15.06 -25.82
N LYS A 158 -10.92 13.92 -26.47
CA LYS A 158 -11.95 12.90 -26.73
C LYS A 158 -12.50 12.30 -25.45
N ILE A 159 -11.62 11.88 -24.55
CA ILE A 159 -12.06 11.23 -23.31
C ILE A 159 -12.72 12.22 -22.35
N SER A 160 -12.24 13.47 -22.26
CA SER A 160 -12.84 14.50 -21.40
C SER A 160 -14.23 14.94 -21.88
N ASN A 161 -14.49 14.90 -23.19
CA ASN A 161 -15.81 15.16 -23.79
C ASN A 161 -16.68 13.90 -23.90
N SER A 162 -16.19 12.76 -23.42
CA SER A 162 -16.95 11.51 -23.34
C SER A 162 -17.72 11.41 -22.02
N ASN A 163 -18.65 10.46 -21.93
CA ASN A 163 -19.42 10.22 -20.71
C ASN A 163 -18.64 9.39 -19.68
N TYR A 164 -17.45 9.85 -19.25
CA TYR A 164 -16.54 9.06 -18.42
C TYR A 164 -16.93 9.01 -16.93
N GLU A 165 -17.72 9.97 -16.43
CA GLU A 165 -18.02 10.13 -14.99
C GLU A 165 -18.64 8.88 -14.36
N PRO A 166 -19.64 8.20 -14.98
CA PRO A 166 -20.21 7.00 -14.39
C PRO A 166 -19.19 5.86 -14.21
N LEU A 167 -18.20 5.77 -15.10
CA LEU A 167 -17.10 4.80 -14.97
C LEU A 167 -16.13 5.21 -13.86
N LEU A 168 -15.83 6.51 -13.73
CA LEU A 168 -15.00 7.02 -12.64
C LEU A 168 -15.64 6.73 -11.29
N ASP A 169 -16.93 7.03 -11.13
CA ASP A 169 -17.70 6.77 -9.92
C ASP A 169 -17.74 5.28 -9.59
N GLN A 170 -17.95 4.41 -10.58
CA GLN A 170 -17.90 2.95 -10.41
C GLN A 170 -16.54 2.50 -9.86
N LEU A 171 -15.44 2.96 -10.42
CA LEU A 171 -14.10 2.55 -10.03
C LEU A 171 -13.69 3.11 -8.66
N LEU A 172 -14.16 4.32 -8.31
CA LEU A 172 -13.97 4.89 -6.97
C LEU A 172 -14.81 4.14 -5.91
N GLN A 173 -16.01 3.68 -6.27
CA GLN A 173 -16.80 2.81 -5.39
C GLN A 173 -16.11 1.47 -5.16
N TYR A 174 -15.57 0.83 -6.21
CA TYR A 174 -14.77 -0.39 -6.04
C TYR A 174 -13.54 -0.16 -5.17
N ARG A 175 -12.79 0.92 -5.42
CA ARG A 175 -11.66 1.32 -4.57
C ARG A 175 -12.06 1.38 -3.09
N LYS A 176 -13.17 2.04 -2.78
CA LYS A 176 -13.69 2.17 -1.41
C LYS A 176 -14.13 0.83 -0.83
N ASN A 177 -14.96 0.08 -1.54
CA ASN A 177 -15.54 -1.18 -1.06
C ASN A 177 -14.48 -2.27 -0.86
N MET A 178 -13.38 -2.19 -1.60
CA MET A 178 -12.26 -3.12 -1.54
C MET A 178 -11.11 -2.60 -0.67
N ASN A 179 -11.28 -1.51 0.08
CA ASN A 179 -10.24 -0.91 0.92
C ASN A 179 -8.89 -0.69 0.20
N LEU A 180 -8.92 -0.34 -1.09
CA LEU A 180 -7.69 -0.17 -1.86
C LEU A 180 -7.01 1.16 -1.51
N ASN A 181 -5.73 1.08 -1.13
CA ASN A 181 -4.85 2.25 -1.11
C ASN A 181 -4.60 2.78 -2.54
N ASP A 182 -3.85 3.87 -2.66
CA ASP A 182 -3.63 4.52 -3.96
C ASP A 182 -2.97 3.58 -4.98
N TRP A 183 -2.03 2.74 -4.54
CA TRP A 183 -1.42 1.76 -5.42
C TRP A 183 -2.41 0.65 -5.85
N GLY A 184 -3.23 0.14 -4.93
CA GLY A 184 -4.32 -0.77 -5.26
C GLY A 184 -5.29 -0.17 -6.28
N TYR A 185 -5.58 1.13 -6.17
CA TYR A 185 -6.38 1.83 -7.16
C TYR A 185 -5.68 1.94 -8.52
N CYS A 186 -4.38 2.20 -8.56
CA CYS A 186 -3.59 2.16 -9.79
C CYS A 186 -3.69 0.79 -10.49
N LEU A 187 -3.61 -0.31 -9.73
CA LEU A 187 -3.75 -1.67 -10.24
C LEU A 187 -5.16 -1.92 -10.80
N LEU A 188 -6.21 -1.43 -10.13
CA LEU A 188 -7.60 -1.51 -10.61
C LEU A 188 -7.78 -0.78 -11.93
N LEU A 189 -7.22 0.43 -12.05
CA LEU A 189 -7.26 1.21 -13.28
C LEU A 189 -6.45 0.55 -14.40
N ASN A 190 -5.33 -0.09 -14.08
CA ASN A 190 -4.53 -0.82 -15.07
C ASN A 190 -5.31 -2.00 -15.65
N ASN A 191 -5.91 -2.84 -14.79
CA ASN A 191 -6.71 -3.98 -15.22
C ASN A 191 -7.93 -3.54 -16.05
N THR A 192 -8.67 -2.54 -15.56
CA THR A 192 -9.80 -1.93 -16.29
C THR A 192 -9.36 -1.35 -17.65
N GLY A 193 -8.29 -0.57 -17.67
CA GLY A 193 -7.78 0.08 -18.87
C GLY A 193 -7.29 -0.91 -19.92
N ASN A 194 -6.70 -2.03 -19.51
CA ASN A 194 -6.33 -3.14 -20.39
C ASN A 194 -7.56 -3.72 -21.10
N VAL A 195 -8.65 -4.00 -20.37
CA VAL A 195 -9.88 -4.53 -20.97
C VAL A 195 -10.52 -3.52 -21.91
N LEU A 196 -10.69 -2.26 -21.49
CA LEU A 196 -11.34 -1.24 -22.31
C LEU A 196 -10.52 -0.91 -23.57
N SER A 197 -9.19 -0.84 -23.47
CA SER A 197 -8.32 -0.51 -24.61
C SER A 197 -8.12 -1.66 -25.61
N GLY A 198 -8.57 -2.88 -25.27
CA GLY A 198 -8.27 -4.09 -26.01
C GLY A 198 -6.79 -4.46 -25.90
N ASN A 199 -6.23 -4.38 -24.70
CA ASN A 199 -4.85 -4.68 -24.32
C ASN A 199 -3.79 -3.85 -25.07
N LYS A 200 -4.12 -2.59 -25.38
CA LYS A 200 -3.17 -1.66 -26.02
C LYS A 200 -2.48 -0.83 -24.95
N THR A 201 -1.24 -1.19 -24.64
CA THR A 201 -0.45 -0.63 -23.53
C THR A 201 -0.43 0.91 -23.47
N ASP A 202 -0.21 1.59 -24.60
CA ASP A 202 -0.17 3.06 -24.63
C ASP A 202 -1.53 3.70 -24.31
N LEU A 203 -2.63 3.07 -24.76
CA LEU A 203 -3.98 3.51 -24.43
C LEU A 203 -4.33 3.22 -22.97
N THR A 204 -3.91 2.08 -22.42
CA THR A 204 -4.05 1.77 -20.99
C THR A 204 -3.33 2.84 -20.15
N LYS A 205 -2.09 3.20 -20.49
CA LYS A 205 -1.34 4.25 -19.78
C LYS A 205 -2.04 5.62 -19.83
N LEU A 206 -2.56 6.00 -21.00
CA LEU A 206 -3.31 7.25 -21.15
C LEU A 206 -4.64 7.23 -20.37
N PHE A 207 -5.32 6.09 -20.33
CA PHE A 207 -6.51 5.87 -19.52
C PHE A 207 -6.20 6.03 -18.02
N ILE A 208 -5.18 5.35 -17.51
CA ILE A 208 -4.77 5.46 -16.10
C ILE A 208 -4.43 6.91 -15.75
N TRP A 209 -3.63 7.58 -16.59
CA TRP A 209 -3.29 8.99 -16.39
C TRP A 209 -4.52 9.88 -16.30
N PHE A 210 -5.47 9.73 -17.22
CA PHE A 210 -6.71 10.51 -17.22
C PHE A 210 -7.55 10.23 -15.97
N MET A 211 -7.81 8.96 -15.66
CA MET A 211 -8.67 8.58 -14.53
C MET A 211 -8.08 9.04 -13.20
N LEU A 212 -6.78 8.82 -12.96
CA LEU A 212 -6.13 9.30 -11.73
C LEU A 212 -6.11 10.84 -11.63
N THR A 213 -5.87 11.54 -12.74
CA THR A 213 -5.95 13.01 -12.76
C THR A 213 -7.36 13.49 -12.40
N LYS A 214 -8.39 12.81 -12.91
CA LYS A 214 -9.80 13.09 -12.57
C LYS A 214 -10.19 12.64 -11.16
N SER A 215 -9.41 11.77 -10.54
CA SER A 215 -9.54 11.39 -9.13
C SER A 215 -8.80 12.31 -8.16
N GLY A 216 -8.12 13.37 -8.65
CA GLY A 216 -7.42 14.34 -7.80
C GLY A 216 -5.91 14.18 -7.71
N PHE A 217 -5.32 13.18 -8.39
CA PHE A 217 -3.88 12.92 -8.33
C PHE A 217 -3.09 13.69 -9.38
N GLU A 218 -1.95 14.25 -8.97
CA GLU A 218 -1.01 14.86 -9.88
C GLU A 218 -0.26 13.78 -10.68
N LEU A 219 -0.55 13.68 -11.97
CA LEU A 219 0.17 12.80 -12.88
C LEU A 219 0.65 13.53 -14.12
N LYS A 220 1.61 12.89 -14.81
CA LYS A 220 2.04 13.32 -16.13
C LYS A 220 2.10 12.12 -17.07
N VAL A 221 2.14 12.42 -18.35
CA VAL A 221 2.53 11.47 -19.37
C VAL A 221 3.74 12.00 -20.12
N GLY A 222 4.59 11.08 -20.53
CA GLY A 222 5.67 11.33 -21.45
C GLY A 222 5.45 10.54 -22.74
N TYR A 223 6.16 10.90 -23.79
CA TYR A 223 6.23 10.07 -24.98
C TYR A 223 7.60 10.11 -25.63
N ASN A 224 7.91 9.03 -26.35
CA ASN A 224 8.77 9.08 -27.52
C ASN A 224 7.86 8.86 -28.74
N LYS A 225 8.29 9.17 -29.97
CA LYS A 225 7.42 9.10 -31.18
C LYS A 225 6.64 7.78 -31.36
N THR A 226 7.05 6.72 -30.67
CA THR A 226 6.49 5.38 -30.73
C THR A 226 5.64 5.01 -29.50
N ASN A 227 6.04 5.43 -28.29
CA ASN A 227 5.49 4.93 -27.03
C ASN A 227 5.00 6.04 -26.10
N ILE A 228 3.98 5.74 -25.30
CA ILE A 228 3.56 6.51 -24.14
C ILE A 228 4.25 6.00 -22.86
N TYR A 229 4.59 6.92 -21.98
CA TYR A 229 5.12 6.68 -20.65
C TYR A 229 4.20 7.29 -19.60
N LEU A 230 3.75 6.48 -18.64
CA LEU A 230 2.97 6.94 -17.49
C LEU A 230 3.92 7.42 -16.40
N LEU A 231 3.77 8.67 -15.95
CA LEU A 231 4.67 9.31 -15.00
C LEU A 231 3.93 9.59 -13.69
N ILE A 232 4.19 8.77 -12.68
CA ILE A 232 3.53 8.80 -11.38
C ILE A 232 4.49 9.38 -10.33
N PRO A 233 4.18 10.54 -9.72
CA PRO A 233 4.87 10.97 -8.51
C PRO A 233 4.29 10.26 -7.29
N SER A 234 5.10 10.10 -6.25
CA SER A 234 4.69 9.45 -4.99
C SER A 234 5.25 10.19 -3.79
N GLU A 235 4.56 10.10 -2.65
CA GLU A 235 5.04 10.62 -1.36
C GLU A 235 6.27 9.86 -0.88
N GLN A 236 6.28 8.54 -1.07
CA GLN A 236 7.38 7.66 -0.75
C GLN A 236 8.25 7.37 -2.00
N PRO A 237 9.55 7.06 -1.83
CA PRO A 237 10.40 6.71 -2.95
C PRO A 237 10.03 5.34 -3.53
N ILE A 238 9.83 5.27 -4.84
CA ILE A 238 9.71 4.00 -5.57
C ILE A 238 11.11 3.58 -6.07
N PHE A 239 11.63 2.46 -5.53
CA PHE A 239 12.93 1.92 -5.91
C PHE A 239 12.86 1.06 -7.16
N GLY A 240 13.96 1.03 -7.92
CA GLY A 240 14.09 0.25 -9.15
C GLY A 240 13.43 0.87 -10.39
N GLU A 241 12.47 1.77 -10.23
CA GLU A 241 11.77 2.41 -11.36
C GLU A 241 12.55 3.60 -11.93
N SER A 242 12.64 3.64 -13.27
CA SER A 242 13.22 4.79 -13.97
C SER A 242 12.37 6.04 -13.69
N TYR A 243 12.95 7.23 -13.65
CA TYR A 243 12.19 8.44 -13.34
C TYR A 243 12.67 9.65 -14.14
N VAL A 244 11.83 10.67 -14.23
CA VAL A 244 12.23 12.03 -14.63
C VAL A 244 12.14 12.97 -13.45
N LYS A 245 12.99 14.01 -13.43
CA LYS A 245 12.95 15.06 -12.42
C LYS A 245 12.38 16.34 -13.03
N ILE A 246 11.22 16.76 -12.55
CA ILE A 246 10.53 17.97 -13.02
C ILE A 246 10.32 18.87 -11.80
N SER A 247 10.84 20.11 -11.87
CA SER A 247 10.72 21.09 -10.78
C SER A 247 11.14 20.57 -9.40
N GLY A 248 12.15 19.70 -9.34
CA GLY A 248 12.64 19.11 -8.08
C GLY A 248 11.95 17.81 -7.67
N LYS A 249 10.75 17.51 -8.19
CA LYS A 249 9.96 16.31 -7.89
C LYS A 249 10.33 15.14 -8.83
N LYS A 250 10.31 13.92 -8.31
CA LYS A 250 10.49 12.69 -9.10
C LYS A 250 9.14 12.24 -9.63
N TYR A 251 9.08 11.94 -10.93
CA TYR A 251 7.95 11.24 -11.54
C TYR A 251 8.46 9.91 -12.08
N TYR A 252 8.03 8.84 -11.44
CA TYR A 252 8.44 7.48 -11.76
C TYR A 252 7.73 7.01 -13.02
N ILE A 253 8.48 6.40 -13.93
CA ILE A 253 7.96 5.82 -15.16
C ILE A 253 7.45 4.44 -14.82
N ILE A 254 6.13 4.31 -14.68
CA ILE A 254 5.50 3.07 -14.22
C ILE A 254 5.02 2.24 -15.41
N ASN A 255 5.36 0.96 -15.38
CA ASN A 255 4.80 -0.09 -16.22
C ASN A 255 4.37 -1.25 -15.31
N PHE A 256 3.08 -1.54 -15.29
CA PHE A 256 2.48 -2.56 -14.41
C PHE A 256 2.70 -4.00 -14.91
N GLU A 257 3.08 -4.18 -16.18
CA GLU A 257 3.33 -5.51 -16.77
C GLU A 257 4.79 -5.95 -16.53
N GLU A 258 5.75 -5.12 -16.93
CA GLU A 258 7.18 -5.41 -16.79
C GLU A 258 7.98 -4.14 -16.50
N LYS A 259 8.92 -4.24 -15.55
CA LYS A 259 9.83 -3.13 -15.21
C LYS A 259 10.78 -2.84 -16.36
N GLU A 260 10.58 -1.72 -17.03
CA GLU A 260 11.45 -1.27 -18.12
C GLU A 260 12.53 -0.30 -17.61
N LYS A 261 13.79 -0.67 -17.82
CA LYS A 261 14.91 0.26 -17.62
C LYS A 261 15.00 1.20 -18.83
N ILE A 262 14.47 2.40 -18.66
CA ILE A 262 14.39 3.39 -19.74
C ILE A 262 15.60 4.33 -19.64
N LYS A 263 16.49 4.26 -20.63
CA LYS A 263 17.67 5.12 -20.77
C LYS A 263 17.61 5.92 -22.07
N LEU A 264 16.58 6.74 -22.21
CA LEU A 264 16.35 7.61 -23.37
C LEU A 264 15.62 8.88 -22.95
N ASN A 265 15.79 9.96 -23.69
CA ASN A 265 15.05 11.18 -23.42
C ASN A 265 13.59 11.03 -23.83
N ILE A 266 12.68 11.45 -22.96
CA ILE A 266 11.25 11.50 -23.24
C ILE A 266 10.79 12.95 -23.35
N TYR A 267 9.76 13.22 -24.15
CA TYR A 267 9.08 14.51 -24.13
C TYR A 267 7.99 14.47 -23.06
N THR A 268 7.97 15.44 -22.16
CA THR A 268 6.91 15.66 -21.16
C THR A 268 6.81 17.15 -20.84
N TYR A 269 6.04 17.54 -19.83
CA TYR A 269 5.69 18.94 -19.57
C TYR A 269 5.75 19.30 -18.09
N LYS A 270 5.89 20.60 -17.78
CA LYS A 270 6.01 21.08 -16.39
C LYS A 270 4.68 21.34 -15.69
N GLY A 271 3.73 21.96 -16.39
CA GLY A 271 2.41 22.30 -15.87
C GLY A 271 1.59 21.09 -15.42
N SER A 272 0.54 21.35 -14.65
CA SER A 272 -0.36 20.33 -14.11
C SER A 272 -1.81 20.68 -14.48
N TYR A 273 -2.69 19.69 -14.39
CA TYR A 273 -4.13 19.96 -14.42
C TYR A 273 -4.49 20.84 -13.21
N PRO A 274 -5.39 21.84 -13.35
CA PRO A 274 -5.72 22.75 -12.25
C PRO A 274 -6.21 22.02 -11.00
N GLU A 275 -5.82 22.53 -9.81
CA GLU A 275 -6.30 22.09 -8.49
C GLU A 275 -6.09 20.59 -8.20
N VAL A 276 -5.06 20.01 -8.79
CA VAL A 276 -4.68 18.60 -8.62
C VAL A 276 -3.21 18.53 -8.18
N ASP A 277 -3.00 18.19 -6.91
CA ASP A 277 -1.67 18.15 -6.26
C ASP A 277 -1.41 16.92 -5.37
N ASP A 278 -2.40 16.03 -5.19
CA ASP A 278 -2.22 14.79 -4.44
C ASP A 278 -1.20 13.87 -5.13
N LEU A 279 -0.28 13.31 -4.34
CA LEU A 279 0.68 12.31 -4.82
C LEU A 279 0.19 10.92 -4.46
N ILE A 280 0.66 9.90 -5.17
CA ILE A 280 0.37 8.52 -4.79
C ILE A 280 1.03 8.20 -3.45
N ASN A 281 0.21 7.85 -2.46
CA ASN A 281 0.66 7.38 -1.16
C ASN A 281 0.75 5.84 -1.16
N LEU A 282 1.93 5.34 -0.80
CA LEU A 282 2.25 3.91 -0.74
C LEU A 282 2.07 3.29 0.65
N ASP A 283 1.48 4.01 1.60
CA ASP A 283 1.15 3.44 2.89
C ASP A 283 0.04 2.38 2.75
N VAL A 284 0.17 1.31 3.53
CA VAL A 284 -0.83 0.25 3.64
C VAL A 284 -1.41 0.36 5.04
N ILE A 285 -2.61 0.93 5.16
CA ILE A 285 -3.26 1.18 6.46
C ILE A 285 -4.31 0.12 6.81
N ALA A 286 -4.73 -0.66 5.81
CA ALA A 286 -5.68 -1.77 5.92
C ALA A 286 -5.36 -2.80 4.84
N SER A 287 -5.72 -4.06 5.08
CA SER A 287 -5.64 -5.10 4.06
C SER A 287 -6.67 -4.87 2.96
N PRO A 288 -6.34 -5.19 1.69
CA PRO A 288 -7.30 -5.06 0.60
C PRO A 288 -8.43 -6.06 0.80
N ALA A 289 -9.66 -5.59 0.66
CA ALA A 289 -10.85 -6.40 0.67
C ALA A 289 -11.03 -7.08 -0.71
N ILE A 290 -10.37 -8.23 -0.88
CA ILE A 290 -10.36 -9.05 -2.11
C ILE A 290 -10.93 -10.46 -1.87
N LYS A 291 -11.00 -11.31 -2.90
CA LYS A 291 -11.56 -12.65 -2.76
C LYS A 291 -10.66 -13.47 -1.87
N ASN A 292 -11.19 -13.94 -0.75
CA ASN A 292 -10.46 -14.81 0.15
C ASN A 292 -10.16 -16.17 -0.49
N GLN A 293 -8.90 -16.56 -0.45
CA GLN A 293 -8.45 -17.91 -0.71
C GLN A 293 -7.57 -18.37 0.45
N MET A 294 -8.23 -18.90 1.48
CA MET A 294 -7.57 -19.28 2.72
C MET A 294 -6.66 -20.48 2.52
N VAL A 295 -5.46 -20.39 3.09
CA VAL A 295 -4.49 -21.49 3.20
C VAL A 295 -4.05 -21.62 4.64
N GLU A 296 -3.81 -22.86 5.07
CA GLU A 296 -3.32 -23.17 6.41
C GLU A 296 -1.84 -23.53 6.39
N LYS A 297 -1.11 -23.15 7.44
CA LYS A 297 0.29 -23.49 7.62
C LYS A 297 0.64 -23.79 9.07
N ASP A 298 1.52 -24.77 9.25
CA ASP A 298 2.18 -25.05 10.52
C ASP A 298 3.50 -24.27 10.61
N LEU A 299 3.62 -23.42 11.61
CA LEU A 299 4.86 -22.76 11.98
C LEU A 299 5.42 -23.38 13.26
N ARG A 300 6.67 -23.84 13.23
CA ARG A 300 7.27 -24.61 14.31
C ARG A 300 8.51 -23.94 14.87
N PHE A 301 8.63 -23.86 16.19
CA PHE A 301 9.84 -23.35 16.82
C PHE A 301 10.08 -23.98 18.19
N ASP A 302 11.36 -24.11 18.54
CA ASP A 302 11.80 -24.58 19.85
C ASP A 302 12.24 -23.42 20.75
N TYR A 303 11.76 -23.44 21.98
CA TYR A 303 12.19 -22.52 23.03
C TYR A 303 12.27 -23.24 24.39
N ALA A 304 13.40 -23.12 25.08
CA ALA A 304 13.62 -23.69 26.40
C ALA A 304 13.32 -25.21 26.46
N GLY A 305 13.77 -25.94 25.43
CA GLY A 305 13.57 -27.39 25.32
C GLY A 305 12.13 -27.84 25.02
N LYS A 306 11.22 -26.91 24.70
CA LYS A 306 9.85 -27.19 24.30
C LYS A 306 9.62 -26.79 22.84
N GLU A 307 9.08 -27.72 22.06
CA GLU A 307 8.57 -27.45 20.71
C GLU A 307 7.18 -26.81 20.80
N TYR A 308 6.97 -25.79 19.99
CA TYR A 308 5.69 -25.12 19.78
C TYR A 308 5.28 -25.23 18.32
N VAL A 309 3.99 -25.44 18.08
CA VAL A 309 3.36 -25.46 16.76
C VAL A 309 2.26 -24.40 16.74
N ILE A 310 2.34 -23.49 15.78
CA ILE A 310 1.38 -22.41 15.55
C ILE A 310 0.70 -22.66 14.21
N ASN A 311 -0.62 -22.88 14.22
CA ASN A 311 -1.40 -23.19 13.03
C ASN A 311 -2.01 -21.89 12.50
N ILE A 312 -1.44 -21.30 11.47
CA ILE A 312 -1.96 -20.05 10.92
C ILE A 312 -2.90 -20.32 9.76
N THR A 313 -3.89 -19.45 9.59
CA THR A 313 -4.73 -19.35 8.40
C THR A 313 -4.48 -17.98 7.79
N LEU A 314 -4.12 -17.92 6.52
CA LEU A 314 -3.90 -16.66 5.81
C LEU A 314 -4.56 -16.70 4.44
N ASP A 315 -4.84 -15.52 3.88
CA ASP A 315 -5.34 -15.39 2.52
C ASP A 315 -4.18 -15.29 1.52
N GLN A 316 -4.08 -16.26 0.61
CA GLN A 316 -3.04 -16.22 -0.42
C GLN A 316 -3.24 -15.12 -1.46
N ASN A 317 -4.48 -14.64 -1.66
CA ASN A 317 -4.73 -13.56 -2.62
C ASN A 317 -4.22 -12.22 -2.09
N THR A 318 -4.27 -11.99 -0.78
CA THR A 318 -3.62 -10.85 -0.12
C THR A 318 -2.10 -10.88 -0.34
N ALA A 319 -1.44 -12.04 -0.16
CA ALA A 319 -0.02 -12.18 -0.48
C ALA A 319 0.27 -11.93 -1.99
N ALA A 320 -0.62 -12.42 -2.87
CA ALA A 320 -0.50 -12.18 -4.31
C ALA A 320 -0.71 -10.71 -4.70
N PHE A 321 -1.50 -9.94 -3.96
CA PHE A 321 -1.67 -8.50 -4.17
C PHE A 321 -0.35 -7.76 -3.90
N PHE A 322 0.32 -8.09 -2.79
CA PHE A 322 1.59 -7.46 -2.42
C PHE A 322 2.76 -7.83 -3.35
N LYS A 323 2.64 -8.91 -4.12
CA LYS A 323 3.59 -9.24 -5.18
C LYS A 323 3.74 -8.13 -6.21
N ASP A 324 2.63 -7.46 -6.54
CA ASP A 324 2.57 -6.38 -7.54
C ASP A 324 2.74 -4.98 -6.91
N TYR A 325 3.16 -4.93 -5.64
CA TYR A 325 3.45 -3.70 -4.92
C TYR A 325 4.88 -3.19 -5.24
N PRO A 326 5.09 -1.89 -5.44
CA PRO A 326 6.40 -1.33 -5.73
C PRO A 326 7.31 -1.46 -4.51
N GLN A 327 8.60 -1.64 -4.77
CA GLN A 327 9.57 -1.57 -3.69
C GLN A 327 9.68 -0.13 -3.19
N THR A 328 9.46 0.09 -1.90
CA THR A 328 9.43 1.44 -1.29
C THR A 328 10.30 1.52 -0.02
N ASN A 329 10.23 2.63 0.71
CA ASN A 329 10.97 2.81 1.97
C ASN A 329 10.45 1.87 3.08
N MET A 330 11.36 1.49 3.98
CA MET A 330 11.07 0.51 5.04
C MET A 330 9.91 0.91 5.96
N GLN A 331 9.65 2.21 6.14
CA GLN A 331 8.59 2.67 7.03
C GLN A 331 7.21 2.11 6.62
N VAL A 332 6.89 2.07 5.32
CA VAL A 332 5.64 1.51 4.79
C VAL A 332 5.44 0.06 5.27
N TYR A 333 6.47 -0.77 5.15
CA TYR A 333 6.41 -2.18 5.55
C TYR A 333 6.30 -2.33 7.07
N PHE A 334 7.06 -1.56 7.85
CA PHE A 334 7.02 -1.61 9.32
C PHE A 334 5.68 -1.16 9.91
N THR A 335 4.91 -0.31 9.20
CA THR A 335 3.61 0.19 9.66
C THR A 335 2.42 -0.57 9.08
N ALA A 336 2.62 -1.39 8.05
CA ALA A 336 1.55 -2.15 7.43
C ALA A 336 0.90 -3.14 8.42
N PRO A 337 -0.43 -3.30 8.40
CA PRO A 337 -1.12 -4.30 9.18
C PRO A 337 -0.95 -5.70 8.56
N LEU A 338 -1.22 -6.72 9.36
CA LEU A 338 -1.45 -8.09 8.88
C LEU A 338 -2.94 -8.28 8.61
N SER A 339 -3.32 -9.08 7.60
CA SER A 339 -4.74 -9.39 7.35
C SER A 339 -5.45 -9.96 8.58
N SER A 340 -6.74 -9.64 8.73
CA SER A 340 -7.51 -9.95 9.94
C SER A 340 -7.49 -11.44 10.31
N GLN A 341 -7.61 -12.34 9.33
CA GLN A 341 -7.57 -13.79 9.55
C GLN A 341 -6.17 -14.27 9.96
N ALA A 342 -5.12 -13.76 9.32
CA ALA A 342 -3.75 -14.11 9.65
C ALA A 342 -3.37 -13.57 11.03
N GLU A 343 -3.76 -12.33 11.36
CA GLU A 343 -3.56 -11.74 12.68
C GLU A 343 -4.27 -12.57 13.76
N ARG A 344 -5.56 -12.87 13.58
CA ARG A 344 -6.35 -13.64 14.54
C ARG A 344 -5.75 -15.01 14.80
N SER A 345 -5.44 -15.76 13.75
CA SER A 345 -4.90 -17.12 13.87
C SER A 345 -3.51 -17.13 14.51
N LEU A 346 -2.65 -16.14 14.20
CA LEU A 346 -1.31 -16.02 14.75
C LEU A 346 -1.31 -15.54 16.22
N LEU A 347 -1.93 -14.39 16.49
CA LEU A 347 -1.86 -13.74 17.80
C LEU A 347 -2.60 -14.53 18.89
N SER A 348 -3.70 -15.20 18.56
CA SER A 348 -4.46 -16.02 19.51
C SER A 348 -3.68 -17.23 20.03
N GLN A 349 -2.71 -17.74 19.25
CA GLN A 349 -1.85 -18.84 19.64
C GLN A 349 -0.54 -18.39 20.30
N LEU A 350 0.01 -17.24 19.90
CA LEU A 350 1.22 -16.70 20.52
C LEU A 350 0.94 -16.08 21.90
N ARG A 351 -0.20 -15.41 22.10
CA ARG A 351 -0.52 -14.73 23.37
C ARG A 351 -0.50 -15.66 24.58
N PRO A 352 -1.12 -16.86 24.57
CA PRO A 352 -1.06 -17.79 25.70
C PRO A 352 0.36 -18.26 26.02
N ILE A 353 1.26 -18.31 25.03
CA ILE A 353 2.66 -18.73 25.22
C ILE A 353 3.42 -17.67 26.04
N ILE A 354 3.14 -16.39 25.84
CA ILE A 354 3.84 -15.29 26.53
C ILE A 354 3.11 -14.78 27.79
N SER A 355 1.86 -15.18 27.99
CA SER A 355 1.04 -14.73 29.12
C SER A 355 1.67 -15.06 30.47
N GLY A 356 1.66 -14.09 31.39
CA GLY A 356 2.22 -14.23 32.74
C GLY A 356 3.76 -14.20 32.80
N LYS A 357 4.44 -13.85 31.71
CA LYS A 357 5.90 -13.71 31.66
C LYS A 357 6.32 -12.25 31.82
N SER A 358 7.58 -12.02 32.20
CA SER A 358 8.20 -10.70 32.12
C SER A 358 8.37 -10.24 30.67
N GLU A 359 8.45 -8.93 30.44
CA GLU A 359 8.68 -8.34 29.11
C GLU A 359 9.89 -9.00 28.40
N ALA A 360 10.99 -9.16 29.13
CA ALA A 360 12.22 -9.73 28.62
C ALA A 360 12.03 -11.15 28.10
N VAL A 361 11.32 -11.99 28.85
CA VAL A 361 11.04 -13.38 28.45
C VAL A 361 10.04 -13.43 27.31
N ALA A 362 8.96 -12.63 27.38
CA ALA A 362 7.96 -12.55 26.32
C ALA A 362 8.57 -12.15 24.97
N VAL A 363 9.35 -11.06 24.95
CA VAL A 363 10.02 -10.59 23.72
C VAL A 363 11.06 -11.61 23.22
N ASN A 364 11.78 -12.30 24.12
CA ASN A 364 12.74 -13.33 23.70
C ASN A 364 12.07 -14.57 23.07
N ILE A 365 10.87 -14.94 23.54
CA ILE A 365 10.06 -16.00 22.90
C ILE A 365 9.64 -15.58 21.49
N LEU A 366 9.13 -14.34 21.34
CA LEU A 366 8.73 -13.82 20.02
C LEU A 366 9.93 -13.72 19.07
N LEU A 367 11.10 -13.34 19.58
CA LEU A 367 12.36 -13.33 18.82
C LEU A 367 12.71 -14.74 18.33
N ARG A 368 12.53 -15.76 19.16
CA ARG A 368 12.80 -17.16 18.83
C ARG A 368 11.84 -17.73 17.82
N PHE A 369 10.55 -17.39 17.93
CA PHE A 369 9.55 -17.71 16.93
C PHE A 369 9.99 -17.23 15.55
N VAL A 370 10.32 -15.94 15.41
CA VAL A 370 10.75 -15.37 14.10
C VAL A 370 12.06 -16.00 13.61
N GLN A 371 13.02 -16.25 14.50
CA GLN A 371 14.30 -16.82 14.11
C GLN A 371 14.21 -18.26 13.57
N LYS A 372 13.33 -19.09 14.16
CA LYS A 372 13.32 -20.54 13.96
C LYS A 372 12.13 -21.07 13.15
N ALA A 373 10.98 -20.38 13.18
CA ALA A 373 9.80 -20.82 12.42
C ALA A 373 9.90 -20.56 10.92
N PHE A 374 10.84 -19.71 10.50
CA PHE A 374 11.03 -19.32 9.12
C PHE A 374 12.49 -19.56 8.73
N PRO A 375 12.76 -20.48 7.78
CA PRO A 375 14.10 -20.66 7.23
C PRO A 375 14.65 -19.37 6.59
N TYR A 376 15.96 -19.16 6.68
CA TYR A 376 16.62 -18.00 6.06
C TYR A 376 16.97 -18.28 4.60
N LYS A 377 16.72 -17.30 3.72
CA LYS A 377 17.23 -17.28 2.34
C LYS A 377 17.20 -15.84 1.84
N THR A 378 18.20 -15.43 1.06
CA THR A 378 18.20 -14.09 0.46
C THR A 378 17.14 -13.96 -0.64
N ASP A 379 16.58 -12.76 -0.80
CA ASP A 379 15.69 -12.45 -1.92
C ASP A 379 16.30 -12.75 -3.29
N GLN A 380 17.60 -12.48 -3.44
CA GLN A 380 18.31 -12.73 -4.69
C GLN A 380 18.27 -14.23 -5.07
N ASP A 381 18.38 -15.12 -4.09
CA ASP A 381 18.31 -16.57 -4.31
C ASP A 381 16.88 -17.09 -4.45
N GLN A 382 15.89 -16.34 -3.96
CA GLN A 382 14.47 -16.72 -4.02
C GLN A 382 13.77 -16.20 -5.29
N PHE A 383 14.00 -14.94 -5.64
CA PHE A 383 13.28 -14.23 -6.71
C PHE A 383 14.19 -13.72 -7.83
N GLY A 384 15.51 -13.66 -7.62
CA GLY A 384 16.45 -13.08 -8.57
C GLY A 384 16.54 -11.55 -8.50
N TYR A 385 15.87 -10.93 -7.53
CA TYR A 385 15.89 -9.50 -7.25
C TYR A 385 15.52 -9.25 -5.77
N GLU A 386 15.84 -8.07 -5.25
CA GLU A 386 15.49 -7.65 -3.88
C GLU A 386 13.96 -7.46 -3.72
N LYS A 387 13.35 -8.11 -2.72
CA LYS A 387 11.92 -8.07 -2.45
C LYS A 387 11.64 -8.06 -0.94
N VAL A 388 11.38 -6.89 -0.40
CA VAL A 388 10.90 -6.75 0.98
C VAL A 388 9.45 -7.24 1.07
N PHE A 389 9.15 -8.08 2.06
CA PHE A 389 7.81 -8.60 2.29
C PHE A 389 6.96 -7.70 3.18
N PHE A 390 5.67 -7.63 2.84
CA PHE A 390 4.62 -7.34 3.81
C PHE A 390 4.38 -8.54 4.73
N GLN A 391 3.68 -8.32 5.84
CA GLN A 391 3.46 -9.32 6.90
C GLN A 391 2.74 -10.57 6.37
N ASP A 392 1.74 -10.40 5.49
CA ASP A 392 1.04 -11.51 4.83
C ASP A 392 1.97 -12.31 3.91
N GLU A 393 2.86 -11.63 3.17
CA GLU A 393 3.87 -12.31 2.34
C GLU A 393 4.88 -13.09 3.19
N PHE A 394 5.30 -12.54 4.34
CA PHE A 394 6.19 -13.23 5.27
C PHE A 394 5.61 -14.54 5.80
N LEU A 395 4.30 -14.58 6.07
CA LEU A 395 3.60 -15.81 6.47
C LEU A 395 3.37 -16.75 5.28
N TYR A 396 3.17 -16.21 4.08
CA TYR A 396 2.90 -16.98 2.86
C TYR A 396 4.13 -17.62 2.22
N TYR A 397 5.28 -16.94 2.18
CA TYR A 397 6.49 -17.50 1.57
C TYR A 397 7.23 -18.46 2.52
N PRO A 398 7.98 -19.44 1.98
CA PRO A 398 8.66 -20.46 2.79
C PRO A 398 10.00 -20.02 3.38
N TYR A 399 10.56 -18.89 2.93
CA TYR A 399 11.83 -18.34 3.40
C TYR A 399 11.65 -16.85 3.69
N SER A 400 12.55 -16.29 4.50
CA SER A 400 12.59 -14.86 4.84
C SER A 400 14.02 -14.39 5.08
N ASP A 401 14.28 -13.10 4.87
CA ASP A 401 15.56 -12.48 5.21
C ASP A 401 15.44 -11.40 6.30
N CYS A 402 16.46 -10.55 6.45
CA CYS A 402 16.59 -9.70 7.64
C CYS A 402 15.54 -8.59 7.73
N GLU A 403 15.12 -8.04 6.60
CA GLU A 403 14.05 -7.06 6.50
C GLU A 403 12.74 -7.65 7.02
N ASP A 404 12.32 -8.77 6.42
CA ASP A 404 11.02 -9.37 6.67
C ASP A 404 10.90 -9.85 8.11
N ARG A 405 11.97 -10.48 8.62
CA ARG A 405 12.07 -10.91 10.03
C ARG A 405 11.96 -9.73 10.99
N SER A 406 12.60 -8.60 10.67
CA SER A 406 12.54 -7.39 11.50
C SER A 406 11.16 -6.75 11.50
N ILE A 407 10.49 -6.72 10.35
CA ILE A 407 9.11 -6.24 10.22
C ILE A 407 8.16 -7.10 11.05
N MET A 408 8.20 -8.43 10.89
CA MET A 408 7.33 -9.33 11.66
C MET A 408 7.64 -9.29 13.17
N PHE A 409 8.92 -9.26 13.56
CA PHE A 409 9.27 -9.17 14.98
C PHE A 409 8.77 -7.88 15.62
N ALA A 410 8.96 -6.74 14.94
CA ALA A 410 8.46 -5.45 15.43
C ALA A 410 6.93 -5.46 15.57
N TYR A 411 6.22 -6.03 14.59
CA TYR A 411 4.77 -6.20 14.62
C TYR A 411 4.32 -6.97 15.86
N LEU A 412 4.90 -8.15 16.10
CA LEU A 412 4.54 -9.02 17.22
C LEU A 412 4.81 -8.36 18.57
N VAL A 413 5.93 -7.68 18.74
CA VAL A 413 6.26 -6.98 20.00
C VAL A 413 5.26 -5.86 20.27
N LYS A 414 4.94 -5.02 19.27
CA LYS A 414 3.95 -3.95 19.42
C LYS A 414 2.57 -4.51 19.75
N LYS A 415 2.10 -5.53 19.02
CA LYS A 415 0.74 -6.08 19.14
C LYS A 415 0.52 -6.94 20.39
N LEU A 416 1.51 -7.76 20.77
CA LEU A 416 1.36 -8.72 21.87
C LEU A 416 1.86 -8.20 23.22
N VAL A 417 2.94 -7.42 23.22
CA VAL A 417 3.59 -6.93 24.46
C VAL A 417 3.30 -5.45 24.71
N GLY A 418 3.04 -4.66 23.66
CA GLY A 418 2.73 -3.23 23.80
C GLY A 418 3.95 -2.35 23.99
N LEU A 419 5.14 -2.81 23.58
CA LEU A 419 6.39 -2.04 23.69
C LEU A 419 6.71 -1.28 22.41
N ASP A 420 7.34 -0.10 22.56
CA ASP A 420 7.86 0.65 21.43
C ASP A 420 9.02 -0.07 20.77
N VAL A 421 9.03 -0.10 19.44
CA VAL A 421 10.07 -0.71 18.62
C VAL A 421 10.54 0.30 17.58
N ILE A 422 11.84 0.30 17.30
CA ILE A 422 12.44 1.02 16.17
C ILE A 422 13.17 0.04 15.25
N GLY A 423 13.15 0.32 13.95
CA GLY A 423 13.97 -0.40 12.97
C GLY A 423 15.38 0.19 12.91
N LEU A 424 16.36 -0.66 12.63
CA LEU A 424 17.77 -0.29 12.49
C LEU A 424 18.25 -0.68 11.10
N ASP A 425 18.55 0.32 10.28
CA ASP A 425 19.06 0.17 8.90
C ASP A 425 20.58 0.30 8.87
N TYR A 426 21.25 -0.85 8.84
CA TYR A 426 22.67 -0.96 8.59
C TYR A 426 22.90 -1.27 7.10
N PRO A 427 24.07 -0.89 6.53
CA PRO A 427 24.43 -1.33 5.18
C PRO A 427 24.41 -2.86 5.08
N GLY A 428 23.47 -3.41 4.31
CA GLY A 428 23.29 -4.84 4.08
C GLY A 428 22.58 -5.61 5.19
N HIS A 429 21.94 -4.94 6.16
CA HIS A 429 21.24 -5.63 7.26
C HIS A 429 20.21 -4.75 7.96
N ILE A 430 19.02 -5.30 8.16
CA ILE A 430 17.97 -4.68 8.97
C ILE A 430 17.80 -5.48 10.27
N ALA A 431 17.72 -4.74 11.38
CA ALA A 431 17.44 -5.29 12.70
C ALA A 431 16.42 -4.41 13.43
N THR A 432 16.13 -4.73 14.69
CA THR A 432 15.25 -3.92 15.54
C THR A 432 15.89 -3.57 16.87
N ALA A 433 15.32 -2.58 17.56
CA ALA A 433 15.57 -2.36 18.97
C ALA A 433 14.26 -2.02 19.70
N VAL A 434 14.11 -2.56 20.92
CA VAL A 434 12.87 -2.50 21.71
C VAL A 434 13.09 -1.64 22.97
N LYS A 435 12.15 -0.76 23.28
CA LYS A 435 12.13 0.01 24.52
C LYS A 435 11.46 -0.82 25.61
N PHE A 436 12.25 -1.42 26.48
CA PHE A 436 11.76 -2.11 27.67
C PHE A 436 11.49 -1.11 28.80
N ASN A 437 10.45 -1.36 29.59
CA ASN A 437 10.20 -0.57 30.81
C ASN A 437 11.18 -0.96 31.93
N SER A 438 11.65 -2.21 31.89
CA SER A 438 12.68 -2.72 32.79
C SER A 438 14.11 -2.54 32.23
N ASN A 439 15.09 -2.47 33.14
CA ASN A 439 16.50 -2.36 32.75
C ASN A 439 17.09 -3.73 32.37
N VAL A 440 16.79 -4.19 31.15
CA VAL A 440 17.34 -5.43 30.58
C VAL A 440 18.77 -5.20 30.07
N ARG A 441 19.73 -6.02 30.47
CA ARG A 441 21.15 -5.89 30.04
C ARG A 441 21.35 -6.32 28.58
N GLY A 442 22.24 -5.62 27.87
CA GLY A 442 22.67 -5.99 26.52
C GLY A 442 23.17 -4.81 25.68
N ASP A 443 23.39 -5.07 24.40
CA ASP A 443 23.73 -4.08 23.38
C ASP A 443 22.54 -3.14 23.17
N THR A 444 22.79 -1.82 23.13
CA THR A 444 21.74 -0.79 23.14
C THR A 444 22.02 0.34 22.16
N ILE A 445 20.97 1.07 21.83
CA ILE A 445 21.04 2.34 21.11
C ILE A 445 20.17 3.38 21.82
N VAL A 446 20.55 4.65 21.72
CA VAL A 446 19.78 5.78 22.24
C VAL A 446 19.13 6.52 21.08
N TYR A 447 17.82 6.71 21.17
CA TYR A 447 17.04 7.44 20.17
C TYR A 447 16.01 8.31 20.90
N ASN A 448 15.92 9.60 20.56
CA ASN A 448 15.04 10.57 21.24
C ASN A 448 15.17 10.55 22.78
N ASN A 449 16.40 10.46 23.29
CA ASN A 449 16.74 10.37 24.71
C ASN A 449 16.21 9.10 25.42
N GLU A 450 15.72 8.13 24.67
CA GLU A 450 15.20 6.87 25.19
C GLU A 450 16.16 5.73 24.85
N ARG A 451 16.29 4.77 25.77
CA ARG A 451 17.17 3.61 25.61
C ARG A 451 16.41 2.45 24.98
N TYR A 452 16.90 1.98 23.84
CA TYR A 452 16.39 0.80 23.15
C TYR A 452 17.42 -0.34 23.22
N LEU A 453 16.95 -1.54 23.55
CA LEU A 453 17.76 -2.76 23.57
C LEU A 453 17.72 -3.41 22.19
N ILE A 454 18.88 -3.76 21.62
CA ILE A 454 18.96 -4.37 20.29
C ILE A 454 18.38 -5.79 20.32
N CYS A 455 17.47 -6.08 19.39
CA CYS A 455 16.85 -7.39 19.20
C CYS A 455 16.97 -7.77 17.72
N ASP A 456 17.86 -8.71 17.40
CA ASP A 456 18.17 -9.08 16.02
C ASP A 456 17.51 -10.42 15.65
N PRO A 457 16.44 -10.41 14.84
CA PRO A 457 15.69 -11.62 14.48
C PRO A 457 16.40 -12.46 13.41
N THR A 458 17.57 -12.04 12.94
CA THR A 458 18.39 -12.74 11.96
C THR A 458 19.66 -13.31 12.60
N TYR A 459 20.03 -12.85 13.80
CA TYR A 459 21.09 -13.48 14.59
C TYR A 459 20.55 -14.74 15.30
N ILE A 460 20.58 -15.87 14.59
CA ILE A 460 19.96 -17.13 15.02
C ILE A 460 20.45 -17.56 16.41
N ASN A 461 19.53 -17.99 17.27
CA ASN A 461 19.76 -18.37 18.68
C ASN A 461 20.26 -17.24 19.60
N ALA A 462 20.44 -16.01 19.12
CA ALA A 462 20.87 -14.90 19.96
C ALA A 462 19.71 -14.32 20.78
N ASN A 463 19.88 -14.17 22.10
CA ASN A 463 18.85 -13.57 22.96
C ASN A 463 18.69 -12.07 22.67
N ILE A 464 17.59 -11.49 23.16
CA ILE A 464 17.43 -10.03 23.23
C ILE A 464 18.67 -9.38 23.87
N GLY A 465 19.04 -8.18 23.41
CA GLY A 465 20.25 -7.49 23.86
C GLY A 465 21.55 -8.02 23.26
N ARG A 466 21.49 -8.88 22.23
CA ARG A 466 22.67 -9.30 21.47
C ARG A 466 22.58 -8.76 20.05
N GLY A 467 23.37 -7.72 19.78
CA GLY A 467 23.59 -7.25 18.41
C GLY A 467 24.51 -8.21 17.67
N MET A 468 24.23 -8.39 16.37
CA MET A 468 25.05 -9.22 15.49
C MET A 468 26.51 -8.69 15.45
N PRO A 469 27.53 -9.57 15.62
CA PRO A 469 28.92 -9.12 15.81
C PRO A 469 29.45 -8.19 14.72
N ASN A 470 29.09 -8.45 13.46
CA ASN A 470 29.52 -7.68 12.29
C ASN A 470 28.97 -6.25 12.24
N PHE A 471 27.95 -5.94 13.04
CA PHE A 471 27.26 -4.66 13.04
C PHE A 471 27.49 -3.83 14.32
N ARG A 472 28.09 -4.40 15.37
CA ARG A 472 28.33 -3.71 16.66
C ARG A 472 29.10 -2.38 16.57
N LYS A 473 29.93 -2.21 15.53
CA LYS A 473 30.74 -0.99 15.31
C LYS A 473 30.18 -0.07 14.23
N LYS A 474 29.04 -0.42 13.62
CA LYS A 474 28.38 0.38 12.60
C LYS A 474 27.23 1.14 13.26
N ALA A 475 27.04 2.40 12.89
CA ALA A 475 25.86 3.15 13.31
C ALA A 475 24.73 2.89 12.29
N PRO A 476 23.55 2.42 12.72
CA PRO A 476 22.41 2.28 11.83
C PRO A 476 21.74 3.64 11.58
N LYS A 477 21.02 3.75 10.47
CA LYS A 477 19.95 4.75 10.33
C LYS A 477 18.73 4.24 11.09
N ILE A 478 18.06 5.12 11.83
CA ILE A 478 16.85 4.76 12.57
C ILE A 478 15.65 4.81 11.64
N ILE A 479 14.88 3.72 11.58
CA ILE A 479 13.57 3.66 10.95
C ILE A 479 12.53 3.87 12.06
N LYS A 480 11.78 4.97 11.98
CA LYS A 480 10.67 5.23 12.90
C LYS A 480 9.51 4.31 12.53
N ILE A 481 9.01 3.57 13.51
CA ILE A 481 7.79 2.77 13.40
C ILE A 481 6.71 3.56 14.10
N LEU A 482 5.75 4.09 13.34
CA LEU A 482 4.62 4.87 13.89
C LEU A 482 3.63 3.95 14.58
#